data_AF-A0A810MZM3-F1
#
_entry.id   AF-A0A810MZM3-F1
#
_cell.length_a   1.000
_cell.length_b   1.000
_cell.length_c   1.000
_cell.angle_alpha   90.00
_cell.angle_beta   90.00
_cell.angle_gamma   90.00
#
_symmetry.space_group_name_H-M   'P 1'
#
loop_
_entity.id
_entity.type
_entity.pdbx_description
1 polymer ?
#
loop_
_entity_poly.entity_id
_entity_poly.type
_entity_poly.pdbx_seq_one_letter_code
_entity_poly.pdbx_strand_id
1 'polypeptide(L)'
;MIEVGNDSSLLFDLVALEFDEPFIDEWQFAALHASIAAGEFSGALASVTASEVQGGEYEAAISLLRAGVPSQTQLTLIPDSSQTLRLYGPLEGLTLSTSGEVRIPRRDTPTVLGPDLFLHCKTLVIEGPAIEFAHRAALRSDLDASNNAVIIEVENNVQLPNVIAREPSPGDFELRVSGTSTLRYPWVNYRQTLELTDKVDPNDRAVRFLKMLMNLTRTHGHAGERGAFMMKLQGCQSLKGADFKAAVDVLNGRGITRVEGAMIYVRDAYEPYRFSGKTIPGQRLIDDVWDVWGPVAREIAQHLR
;
A
#
# COMPACT_ATOMS: atom_id res chain seq x y z
N MET A 1 -1.96 -22.25 -11.72
CA MET A 1 -3.02 -22.30 -10.68
C MET A 1 -2.90 -23.50 -9.74
N ILE A 2 -2.63 -24.72 -10.23
CA ILE A 2 -2.43 -25.92 -9.39
C ILE A 2 -1.25 -25.78 -8.40
N GLU A 3 -0.19 -25.06 -8.77
CA GLU A 3 0.99 -24.87 -7.91
C GLU A 3 0.80 -23.89 -6.75
N VAL A 4 -0.17 -22.98 -6.82
CA VAL A 4 -0.49 -22.06 -5.71
C VAL A 4 -1.40 -22.76 -4.69
N GLY A 5 -2.28 -23.66 -5.16
CA GLY A 5 -3.15 -24.48 -4.32
C GLY A 5 -2.43 -25.59 -3.55
N ASN A 6 -1.36 -26.16 -4.11
CA ASN A 6 -0.61 -27.22 -3.44
C ASN A 6 0.17 -26.75 -2.20
N ASP A 7 0.50 -25.45 -2.11
CA ASP A 7 1.49 -24.96 -1.15
C ASP A 7 0.92 -24.12 0.01
N SER A 8 -0.39 -23.88 0.06
CA SER A 8 -1.02 -23.04 1.10
C SER A 8 -2.08 -23.72 1.96
N SER A 9 -2.44 -24.97 1.66
CA SER A 9 -3.33 -25.86 2.43
C SER A 9 -4.74 -25.33 2.78
N LEU A 10 -5.10 -24.10 2.42
CA LEU A 10 -6.37 -23.45 2.76
C LEU A 10 -7.10 -22.86 1.53
N LEU A 11 -6.59 -23.11 0.33
CA LEU A 11 -7.15 -22.63 -0.94
C LEU A 11 -8.10 -23.65 -1.61
N PHE A 12 -8.72 -24.55 -0.82
CA PHE A 12 -9.56 -25.63 -1.35
C PHE A 12 -10.85 -25.14 -2.03
N ASP A 13 -11.29 -23.89 -1.80
CA ASP A 13 -12.54 -23.37 -2.39
C ASP A 13 -12.35 -22.41 -3.58
N LEU A 14 -11.16 -21.82 -3.77
CA LEU A 14 -10.91 -20.90 -4.88
C LEU A 14 -10.36 -21.60 -6.14
N VAL A 15 -9.68 -22.75 -5.98
CA VAL A 15 -9.20 -23.57 -7.11
C VAL A 15 -10.36 -24.30 -7.81
N ALA A 16 -11.53 -24.42 -7.15
CA ALA A 16 -12.74 -25.02 -7.71
C ALA A 16 -13.57 -24.04 -8.58
N LEU A 17 -13.18 -22.75 -8.64
CA LEU A 17 -13.85 -21.76 -9.48
C LEU A 17 -13.32 -21.89 -10.92
N GLU A 18 -13.82 -22.87 -11.66
CA GLU A 18 -13.85 -22.86 -13.13
C GLU A 18 -14.86 -21.79 -13.62
N PHE A 19 -14.69 -20.55 -13.19
CA PHE A 19 -15.48 -19.41 -13.67
C PHE A 19 -14.54 -18.39 -14.31
N ASP A 20 -14.96 -17.83 -15.45
CA ASP A 20 -14.19 -16.81 -16.18
C ASP A 20 -13.93 -15.54 -15.33
N GLU A 21 -14.75 -15.28 -14.30
CA GLU A 21 -14.60 -14.20 -13.33
C GLU A 21 -14.89 -14.70 -11.90
N PRO A 22 -13.87 -14.84 -11.01
CA PRO A 22 -14.07 -15.32 -9.65
C PRO A 22 -14.61 -14.22 -8.73
N PHE A 23 -15.81 -14.45 -8.18
CA PHE A 23 -16.44 -13.62 -7.17
C PHE A 23 -16.12 -14.13 -5.76
N ILE A 24 -15.80 -13.23 -4.83
CA ILE A 24 -15.54 -13.54 -3.43
C ILE A 24 -16.27 -12.58 -2.48
N ASP A 25 -16.61 -13.05 -1.29
CA ASP A 25 -17.12 -12.22 -0.18
C ASP A 25 -15.99 -11.71 0.76
N GLU A 26 -16.32 -10.92 1.79
CA GLU A 26 -15.33 -10.39 2.73
C GLU A 26 -14.60 -11.48 3.54
N TRP A 27 -15.24 -12.61 3.83
CA TRP A 27 -14.66 -13.70 4.59
C TRP A 27 -13.67 -14.50 3.74
N GLN A 28 -14.03 -14.78 2.49
CA GLN A 28 -13.17 -15.41 1.50
C GLN A 28 -11.96 -14.51 1.18
N PHE A 29 -12.18 -13.19 1.03
CA PHE A 29 -11.09 -12.22 0.89
C PHE A 29 -10.14 -12.24 2.10
N ALA A 30 -10.69 -12.23 3.31
CA ALA A 30 -9.90 -12.29 4.54
C ALA A 30 -9.10 -13.59 4.66
N ALA A 31 -9.68 -14.74 4.31
CA ALA A 31 -9.01 -16.04 4.34
C ALA A 31 -7.86 -16.10 3.32
N LEU A 32 -8.10 -15.60 2.11
CA LEU A 32 -7.11 -15.53 1.05
C LEU A 32 -5.95 -14.60 1.43
N HIS A 33 -6.24 -13.40 1.94
CA HIS A 33 -5.24 -12.46 2.42
C HIS A 33 -4.42 -13.04 3.58
N ALA A 34 -5.06 -13.73 4.53
CA ALA A 34 -4.38 -14.41 5.63
C ALA A 34 -3.39 -15.48 5.14
N SER A 35 -3.80 -16.27 4.13
CA SER A 35 -2.94 -17.28 3.51
C SER A 35 -1.71 -16.66 2.85
N ILE A 36 -1.90 -15.56 2.14
CA ILE A 36 -0.84 -14.82 1.47
C ILE A 36 0.14 -14.19 2.46
N ALA A 37 -0.38 -13.52 3.50
CA ALA A 37 0.43 -12.91 4.55
C ALA A 37 1.29 -13.97 5.24
N ALA A 38 0.76 -15.17 5.52
CA ALA A 38 1.54 -16.29 6.04
C ALA A 38 2.64 -16.73 5.08
N GLY A 39 2.37 -16.71 3.77
CA GLY A 39 3.35 -16.99 2.71
C GLY A 39 4.49 -15.96 2.65
N GLU A 40 4.27 -14.69 2.99
CA GLU A 40 5.35 -13.69 3.00
C GLU A 40 6.46 -14.02 4.01
N PHE A 41 6.09 -14.57 5.16
CA PHE A 41 7.04 -15.05 6.17
C PHE A 41 7.93 -16.18 5.65
N SER A 42 7.55 -16.86 4.57
CA SER A 42 8.35 -17.91 3.91
C SER A 42 9.27 -17.38 2.79
N GLY A 43 9.31 -16.06 2.55
CA GLY A 43 10.20 -15.42 1.58
C GLY A 43 9.57 -15.13 0.21
N ALA A 44 8.27 -15.39 0.03
CA ALA A 44 7.52 -14.89 -1.12
C ALA A 44 7.15 -13.41 -0.89
N LEU A 45 7.11 -12.58 -1.94
CA LEU A 45 6.60 -11.21 -1.81
C LEU A 45 5.16 -11.17 -2.30
N ALA A 46 4.30 -10.45 -1.59
CA ALA A 46 2.93 -10.27 -1.97
C ALA A 46 2.47 -8.81 -1.91
N SER A 47 1.39 -8.55 -2.63
CA SER A 47 0.61 -7.34 -2.46
C SER A 47 -0.85 -7.68 -2.70
N VAL A 48 -1.71 -7.22 -1.80
CA VAL A 48 -3.16 -7.35 -1.94
C VAL A 48 -3.74 -5.97 -2.10
N THR A 49 -4.53 -5.78 -3.15
CA THR A 49 -5.24 -4.52 -3.39
C THR A 49 -6.73 -4.77 -3.57
N ALA A 50 -7.55 -3.82 -3.15
CA ALA A 50 -8.98 -3.78 -3.44
C ALA A 50 -9.38 -2.33 -3.73
N SER A 51 -10.05 -2.09 -4.85
CA SER A 51 -10.52 -0.76 -5.23
C SER A 51 -11.99 -0.83 -5.62
N GLU A 52 -12.81 0.05 -5.05
CA GLU A 52 -14.23 0.14 -5.38
C GLU A 52 -14.42 0.50 -6.87
N VAL A 53 -15.29 -0.25 -7.54
CA VAL A 53 -15.75 0.01 -8.90
C VAL A 53 -17.22 0.46 -8.92
N GLN A 54 -17.74 0.81 -10.10
CA GLN A 54 -19.14 1.22 -10.21
C GLN A 54 -20.08 0.08 -9.80
N GLY A 55 -20.98 0.35 -8.85
CA GLY A 55 -21.97 -0.63 -8.39
C GLY A 55 -21.77 -1.13 -6.95
N GLY A 56 -20.74 -0.69 -6.24
CA GLY A 56 -20.45 -1.12 -4.86
C GLY A 56 -19.69 -2.45 -4.77
N GLU A 57 -19.23 -2.96 -5.92
CA GLU A 57 -18.29 -4.06 -6.04
C GLU A 57 -16.85 -3.53 -5.96
N TYR A 58 -15.89 -4.43 -5.76
CA TYR A 58 -14.48 -4.11 -5.66
C TYR A 58 -13.68 -4.95 -6.63
N GLU A 59 -12.85 -4.30 -7.46
CA GLU A 59 -11.78 -4.99 -8.17
C GLU A 59 -10.67 -5.29 -7.17
N ALA A 60 -10.53 -6.56 -6.81
CA ALA A 60 -9.50 -7.07 -5.95
C ALA A 60 -8.41 -7.75 -6.78
N ALA A 61 -7.17 -7.57 -6.37
CA ALA A 61 -6.04 -8.15 -7.07
C ALA A 61 -4.92 -8.52 -6.12
N ILE A 62 -4.35 -9.68 -6.39
CA ILE A 62 -3.28 -10.29 -5.62
C ILE A 62 -2.10 -10.46 -6.56
N SER A 63 -0.97 -9.87 -6.16
CA SER A 63 0.31 -10.05 -6.85
C SER A 63 1.25 -10.82 -5.95
N LEU A 64 1.91 -11.84 -6.51
CA LEU A 64 2.87 -12.69 -5.83
C LEU A 64 4.16 -12.74 -6.66
N LEU A 65 5.31 -12.66 -6.00
CA LEU A 65 6.60 -12.95 -6.61
C LEU A 65 7.23 -14.13 -5.90
N ARG A 66 7.40 -15.23 -6.63
CA ARG A 66 7.97 -16.48 -6.10
C ARG A 66 9.03 -17.00 -7.06
N ALA A 67 10.23 -17.28 -6.55
CA ALA A 67 11.36 -17.76 -7.35
C ALA A 67 11.64 -16.90 -8.61
N GLY A 68 11.38 -15.59 -8.53
CA GLY A 68 11.56 -14.64 -9.64
C GLY A 68 10.43 -14.61 -10.68
N VAL A 69 9.38 -15.43 -10.54
CA VAL A 69 8.23 -15.44 -11.45
C VAL A 69 7.08 -14.64 -10.82
N PRO A 70 6.66 -13.52 -11.42
CA PRO A 70 5.48 -12.78 -10.96
C PRO A 70 4.22 -13.53 -11.38
N SER A 71 3.28 -13.65 -10.44
CA SER A 71 1.92 -14.14 -10.66
C SER A 71 0.93 -13.08 -10.20
N GLN A 72 -0.11 -12.85 -10.98
CA GLN A 72 -1.19 -11.94 -10.62
C GLN A 72 -2.53 -12.64 -10.80
N THR A 73 -3.42 -12.46 -9.85
CA THR A 73 -4.82 -12.93 -9.90
C THR A 73 -5.73 -11.75 -9.64
N GLN A 74 -6.71 -11.54 -10.52
CA GLN A 74 -7.80 -10.58 -10.32
C GLN A 74 -9.06 -11.32 -9.85
N LEU A 75 -9.81 -10.68 -8.96
CA LEU A 75 -11.00 -11.20 -8.32
C LEU A 75 -12.01 -10.05 -8.16
N THR A 76 -13.30 -10.37 -8.14
CA THR A 76 -14.34 -9.39 -7.80
C THR A 76 -14.79 -9.62 -6.37
N LEU A 77 -14.55 -8.66 -5.49
CA LEU A 77 -15.03 -8.68 -4.12
C LEU A 77 -16.42 -8.03 -4.05
N ILE A 78 -17.41 -8.83 -3.66
CA ILE A 78 -18.80 -8.40 -3.45
C ILE A 78 -19.02 -8.30 -1.94
N PRO A 79 -19.12 -7.09 -1.38
CA PRO A 79 -19.40 -6.94 0.04
C PRO A 79 -20.85 -7.31 0.36
N ASP A 80 -21.10 -7.72 1.60
CA ASP A 80 -22.46 -7.88 2.15
C ASP A 80 -23.30 -6.59 2.03
N SER A 81 -22.63 -5.43 2.00
CA SER A 81 -23.23 -4.11 1.92
C SER A 81 -22.45 -3.23 0.96
N SER A 82 -23.15 -2.63 -0.02
CA SER A 82 -22.57 -1.68 -0.96
C SER A 82 -22.07 -0.37 -0.31
N GLN A 83 -22.34 -0.16 0.98
CA GLN A 83 -21.92 1.03 1.72
C GLN A 83 -20.80 0.75 2.73
N THR A 84 -20.56 -0.52 3.06
CA THR A 84 -19.66 -0.88 4.15
C THR A 84 -18.86 -2.11 3.78
N LEU A 85 -17.54 -1.95 3.65
CA LEU A 85 -16.63 -3.07 3.52
C LEU A 85 -16.07 -3.45 4.89
N ARG A 86 -16.26 -4.72 5.27
CA ARG A 86 -15.74 -5.26 6.53
C ARG A 86 -14.40 -5.95 6.32
N LEU A 87 -13.40 -5.60 7.12
CA LEU A 87 -12.06 -6.21 7.05
C LEU A 87 -11.85 -7.18 8.22
N TYR A 88 -11.85 -8.49 7.91
CA TYR A 88 -11.64 -9.58 8.87
C TYR A 88 -10.24 -10.22 8.82
N GLY A 89 -9.39 -9.84 7.86
CA GLY A 89 -8.07 -10.45 7.66
C GLY A 89 -6.95 -9.85 8.51
N PRO A 90 -5.70 -10.27 8.29
CA PRO A 90 -4.57 -9.39 8.60
C PRO A 90 -4.73 -8.07 7.84
N LEU A 91 -4.01 -7.03 8.26
CA LEU A 91 -4.02 -5.74 7.57
C LEU A 91 -2.64 -5.43 6.93
N GLU A 92 -1.67 -6.32 7.08
CA GLU A 92 -0.36 -6.19 6.45
C GLU A 92 -0.45 -6.27 4.92
N GLY A 93 0.27 -5.38 4.22
CA GLY A 93 0.40 -5.43 2.76
C GLY A 93 -0.90 -5.19 1.98
N LEU A 94 -1.95 -4.71 2.66
CA LEU A 94 -3.24 -4.39 2.07
C LEU A 94 -3.26 -2.94 1.58
N THR A 95 -3.66 -2.74 0.34
CA THR A 95 -4.05 -1.45 -0.21
C THR A 95 -5.54 -1.46 -0.50
N LEU A 96 -6.33 -0.65 0.20
CA LEU A 96 -7.76 -0.53 -0.02
C LEU A 96 -8.12 0.91 -0.41
N SER A 97 -9.00 1.08 -1.40
CA SER A 97 -9.56 2.39 -1.76
C SER A 97 -11.07 2.29 -1.99
N THR A 98 -11.84 3.11 -1.28
CA THR A 98 -13.31 3.14 -1.37
C THR A 98 -13.87 4.53 -1.04
N SER A 99 -15.01 4.85 -1.62
CA SER A 99 -15.87 5.98 -1.26
C SER A 99 -16.84 5.67 -0.11
N GLY A 100 -16.87 4.42 0.35
CA GLY A 100 -17.75 3.92 1.42
C GLY A 100 -17.14 3.94 2.82
N GLU A 101 -17.81 3.25 3.73
CA GLU A 101 -17.31 2.95 5.07
C GLU A 101 -16.39 1.72 5.04
N VAL A 102 -15.23 1.82 5.70
CA VAL A 102 -14.40 0.68 6.05
C VAL A 102 -14.60 0.39 7.53
N ARG A 103 -14.99 -0.83 7.85
CA ARG A 103 -15.18 -1.29 9.23
C ARG A 103 -14.24 -2.44 9.55
N ILE A 104 -13.45 -2.28 10.61
CA ILE A 104 -12.64 -3.34 11.20
C ILE A 104 -13.37 -3.79 12.48
N PRO A 105 -14.05 -4.95 12.46
CA PRO A 105 -14.96 -5.35 13.53
C PRO A 105 -14.23 -5.65 14.84
N ARG A 106 -14.97 -5.52 15.96
CA ARG A 106 -14.42 -5.72 17.30
C ARG A 106 -13.81 -7.11 17.47
N ARG A 107 -12.62 -7.14 18.06
CA ARG A 107 -11.98 -8.34 18.60
C ARG A 107 -11.73 -8.17 20.10
N ASP A 108 -11.53 -9.28 20.78
CA ASP A 108 -11.11 -9.28 22.20
C ASP A 108 -9.63 -8.90 22.35
N THR A 109 -8.84 -9.02 21.28
CA THR A 109 -7.44 -8.61 21.21
C THR A 109 -7.28 -7.27 20.50
N PRO A 110 -6.14 -6.57 20.71
CA PRO A 110 -5.82 -5.38 19.93
C PRO A 110 -5.86 -5.65 18.42
N THR A 111 -6.34 -4.67 17.65
CA THR A 111 -6.28 -4.70 16.19
C THR A 111 -4.85 -4.41 15.75
N VAL A 112 -4.22 -5.38 15.08
CA VAL A 112 -2.84 -5.25 14.60
C VAL A 112 -2.84 -4.58 13.22
N LEU A 113 -2.26 -3.38 13.13
CA LEU A 113 -1.96 -2.73 11.87
C LEU A 113 -0.57 -3.21 11.40
N GLY A 114 -0.59 -4.00 10.33
CA GLY A 114 0.61 -4.57 9.72
C GLY A 114 1.40 -3.52 8.92
N PRO A 115 2.68 -3.78 8.62
CA PRO A 115 3.46 -2.91 7.74
C PRO A 115 2.82 -2.88 6.33
N ASP A 116 3.15 -1.83 5.57
CA ASP A 116 2.72 -1.67 4.19
C ASP A 116 1.19 -1.65 4.01
N LEU A 117 0.47 -1.12 5.00
CA LEU A 117 -0.98 -0.92 4.97
C LEU A 117 -1.31 0.46 4.41
N PHE A 118 -2.16 0.49 3.38
CA PHE A 118 -2.77 1.72 2.86
C PHE A 118 -4.29 1.59 2.85
N LEU A 119 -4.98 2.49 3.54
CA LEU A 119 -6.44 2.57 3.52
C LEU A 119 -6.85 3.96 3.04
N HIS A 120 -7.70 4.03 2.02
CA HIS A 120 -8.40 5.24 1.63
C HIS A 120 -9.90 4.98 1.68
N CYS A 121 -10.62 5.76 2.50
CA CYS A 121 -12.04 5.58 2.72
C CYS A 121 -12.74 6.89 3.07
N LYS A 122 -14.06 6.93 2.88
CA LYS A 122 -14.86 8.09 3.33
C LYS A 122 -15.04 8.08 4.83
N THR A 123 -15.34 6.90 5.39
CA THR A 123 -15.51 6.71 6.83
C THR A 123 -14.69 5.51 7.28
N LEU A 124 -13.97 5.64 8.40
CA LEU A 124 -13.25 4.55 9.03
C LEU A 124 -13.79 4.27 10.42
N VAL A 125 -14.08 3.00 10.70
CA VAL A 125 -14.41 2.51 12.04
C VAL A 125 -13.50 1.33 12.37
N ILE A 126 -12.60 1.53 13.33
CA ILE A 126 -11.84 0.43 13.94
C ILE A 126 -12.39 0.18 15.33
N GLU A 127 -13.01 -0.97 15.51
CA GLU A 127 -13.53 -1.41 16.80
C GLU A 127 -12.48 -2.25 17.54
N GLY A 128 -12.60 -2.33 18.87
CA GLY A 128 -11.70 -3.11 19.70
C GLY A 128 -11.14 -2.31 20.88
N PRO A 129 -10.41 -3.00 21.77
CA PRO A 129 -9.88 -2.38 22.99
C PRO A 129 -8.68 -1.47 22.72
N ALA A 130 -7.88 -1.77 21.69
CA ALA A 130 -6.66 -1.03 21.34
C ALA A 130 -6.21 -1.31 19.90
N ILE A 131 -5.26 -0.52 19.41
CA ILE A 131 -4.49 -0.78 18.19
C ILE A 131 -3.04 -1.13 18.54
N GLU A 132 -2.46 -2.11 17.83
CA GLU A 132 -1.03 -2.44 17.89
C GLU A 132 -0.41 -2.23 16.50
N PHE A 133 0.73 -1.53 16.42
CA PHE A 133 1.50 -1.45 15.17
C PHE A 133 2.51 -2.59 15.12
N ALA A 134 2.45 -3.41 14.08
CA ALA A 134 3.41 -4.47 13.87
C ALA A 134 4.76 -3.90 13.44
N HIS A 135 5.85 -4.49 13.94
CA HIS A 135 7.20 -4.17 13.52
C HIS A 135 7.82 -5.41 12.89
N ARG A 136 8.43 -5.28 11.71
CA ARG A 136 9.28 -6.35 11.17
C ARG A 136 10.47 -6.60 12.08
N ALA A 137 10.74 -7.86 12.40
CA ALA A 137 11.99 -8.23 13.04
C ALA A 137 13.13 -7.92 12.06
N ALA A 138 13.96 -6.94 12.39
CA ALA A 138 15.15 -6.62 11.59
C ALA A 138 16.10 -7.83 11.63
N LEU A 139 16.14 -8.60 10.54
CA LEU A 139 17.24 -9.53 10.32
C LEU A 139 18.51 -8.69 10.09
N ARG A 140 19.56 -9.02 10.84
CA ARG A 140 20.80 -8.23 10.98
C ARG A 140 21.44 -7.89 9.61
N SER A 141 21.81 -6.61 9.47
CA SER A 141 22.80 -5.99 8.56
C SER A 141 22.33 -5.28 7.30
N ASP A 142 21.04 -4.97 7.13
CA ASP A 142 20.64 -4.11 6.03
C ASP A 142 20.65 -2.63 6.44
N LEU A 143 21.52 -1.86 5.78
CA LEU A 143 21.43 -0.40 5.64
C LEU A 143 20.08 0.02 5.00
N ASP A 144 19.29 -0.94 4.53
CA ASP A 144 17.88 -0.82 4.18
C ASP A 144 16.99 -1.07 5.39
N ALA A 145 16.87 -0.08 6.27
CA ALA A 145 15.71 0.03 7.15
C ALA A 145 14.46 0.23 6.26
N SER A 146 13.99 -0.85 5.64
CA SER A 146 12.78 -0.89 4.84
C SER A 146 11.60 -0.66 5.78
N ASN A 147 10.85 0.39 5.44
CA ASN A 147 9.96 1.10 6.34
C ASN A 147 8.60 0.42 6.45
N ASN A 148 8.08 0.26 7.68
CA ASN A 148 6.77 -0.32 8.00
C ASN A 148 5.66 0.75 7.84
N ALA A 149 5.46 1.27 6.63
CA ALA A 149 4.54 2.39 6.43
C ALA A 149 3.07 1.95 6.55
N VAL A 150 2.34 2.61 7.44
CA VAL A 150 0.90 2.54 7.58
C VAL A 150 0.33 3.91 7.26
N ILE A 151 -0.48 4.01 6.22
CA ILE A 151 -1.10 5.27 5.80
C ILE A 151 -2.60 5.06 5.76
N ILE A 152 -3.32 5.90 6.50
CA ILE A 152 -4.77 5.87 6.55
C ILE A 152 -5.29 7.25 6.15
N GLU A 153 -6.05 7.28 5.05
CA GLU A 153 -6.72 8.44 4.51
C GLU A 153 -8.23 8.32 4.76
N VAL A 154 -8.79 9.28 5.51
CA VAL A 154 -10.22 9.30 5.84
C VAL A 154 -10.83 10.66 5.51
N GLU A 155 -11.78 10.67 4.57
CA GLU A 155 -12.36 11.92 4.07
C GLU A 155 -13.29 12.61 5.06
N ASN A 156 -14.10 11.84 5.78
CA ASN A 156 -15.18 12.36 6.61
C ASN A 156 -15.02 12.02 8.09
N ASN A 157 -15.42 10.82 8.48
CA ASN A 157 -15.52 10.43 9.89
C ASN A 157 -14.57 9.28 10.22
N VAL A 158 -13.90 9.39 11.38
CA VAL A 158 -12.93 8.42 11.86
C VAL A 158 -13.24 8.04 13.30
N GLN A 159 -13.41 6.75 13.54
CA GLN A 159 -13.58 6.17 14.87
C GLN A 159 -12.45 5.16 15.11
N LEU A 160 -11.63 5.45 16.10
CA LEU A 160 -10.46 4.65 16.46
C LEU A 160 -10.52 4.30 17.95
N PRO A 161 -9.98 3.15 18.37
CA PRO A 161 -9.81 2.83 19.78
C PRO A 161 -8.97 3.89 20.47
N ASN A 162 -9.30 4.21 21.70
CA ASN A 162 -8.66 5.26 22.49
C ASN A 162 -7.30 4.85 23.10
N VAL A 163 -6.80 3.65 22.75
CA VAL A 163 -5.53 3.10 23.22
C VAL A 163 -4.71 2.62 22.03
N ILE A 164 -3.43 3.01 22.01
CA ILE A 164 -2.39 2.39 21.19
C ILE A 164 -1.57 1.51 22.14
N ALA A 165 -1.69 0.19 22.01
CA ALA A 165 -1.00 -0.77 22.86
C ALA A 165 0.50 -0.84 22.55
N ARG A 166 0.86 -0.58 21.29
CA ARG A 166 2.25 -0.50 20.81
C ARG A 166 2.35 0.57 19.75
N GLU A 167 3.21 1.55 19.98
CA GLU A 167 3.36 2.70 19.08
C GLU A 167 4.07 2.33 17.76
N PRO A 168 3.77 3.05 16.67
CA PRO A 168 4.54 2.98 15.44
C PRO A 168 5.90 3.66 15.63
N SER A 169 6.92 3.26 14.85
CA SER A 169 8.17 4.01 14.83
C SER A 169 7.97 5.41 14.25
N PRO A 170 8.84 6.38 14.56
CA PRO A 170 8.75 7.72 13.97
C PRO A 170 8.71 7.69 12.44
N GLY A 171 7.64 8.26 11.86
CA GLY A 171 7.43 8.30 10.42
C GLY A 171 6.91 6.99 9.79
N ASP A 172 6.57 5.97 10.58
CA ASP A 172 5.95 4.74 10.09
C ASP A 172 4.42 4.84 9.98
N PHE A 173 3.79 5.81 10.63
CA PHE A 173 2.34 5.96 10.59
C PHE A 173 1.89 7.39 10.26
N GLU A 174 0.92 7.49 9.35
CA GLU A 174 0.23 8.73 9.01
C GLU A 174 -1.28 8.53 9.04
N LEU A 175 -1.98 9.38 9.80
CA LEU A 175 -3.43 9.48 9.79
C LEU A 175 -3.85 10.78 9.10
N ARG A 176 -4.12 10.68 7.80
CA ARG A 176 -4.53 11.80 6.94
C ARG A 176 -6.04 11.96 7.03
N VAL A 177 -6.48 13.06 7.63
CA VAL A 177 -7.91 13.36 7.82
C VAL A 177 -8.20 14.79 7.42
N SER A 178 -9.47 15.09 7.11
CA SER A 178 -9.90 16.47 6.89
C SER A 178 -9.54 17.37 8.08
N GLY A 179 -9.24 18.65 7.81
CA GLY A 179 -8.99 19.69 8.83
C GLY A 179 -10.13 19.83 9.83
N THR A 180 -11.36 19.47 9.46
CA THR A 180 -12.56 19.54 10.29
C THR A 180 -12.78 18.32 11.18
N SER A 181 -12.07 17.21 10.94
CA SER A 181 -12.24 15.98 11.72
C SER A 181 -11.72 16.16 13.14
N THR A 182 -12.51 15.70 14.12
CA THR A 182 -12.12 15.73 15.54
C THR A 182 -11.39 14.46 15.91
N LEU A 183 -10.09 14.57 16.17
CA LEU A 183 -9.27 13.47 16.71
C LEU A 183 -9.08 13.64 18.22
N ARG A 184 -9.03 12.51 18.93
CA ARG A 184 -8.72 12.46 20.36
C ARG A 184 -7.31 11.93 20.56
N TYR A 185 -6.70 12.23 21.70
CA TYR A 185 -5.45 11.58 22.10
C TYR A 185 -5.62 10.04 22.12
N PRO A 186 -4.63 9.25 21.66
CA PRO A 186 -3.31 9.65 21.14
C PRO A 186 -3.27 10.03 19.64
N TRP A 187 -4.37 9.84 18.89
CA TRP A 187 -4.43 9.98 17.43
C TRP A 187 -4.08 11.36 16.89
N VAL A 188 -4.32 12.40 17.68
CA VAL A 188 -3.96 13.78 17.32
C VAL A 188 -2.46 13.93 17.00
N ASN A 189 -1.59 13.09 17.58
CA ASN A 189 -0.14 13.13 17.37
C ASN A 189 0.27 12.62 15.97
N TYR A 190 -0.59 11.84 15.32
CA TYR A 190 -0.32 11.25 14.01
C TYR A 190 -1.10 11.93 12.89
N ARG A 191 -1.80 13.02 13.21
CA ARG A 191 -2.61 13.76 12.26
C ARG A 191 -1.74 14.34 11.15
N GLN A 192 -2.13 14.04 9.92
CA GLN A 192 -1.71 14.73 8.71
C GLN A 192 -2.94 15.34 8.03
N THR A 193 -2.74 16.41 7.27
CA THR A 193 -3.82 16.99 6.48
C THR A 193 -4.14 16.07 5.31
N LEU A 194 -5.40 15.64 5.21
CA LEU A 194 -5.87 15.02 3.97
C LEU A 194 -5.94 16.10 2.89
N GLU A 195 -5.18 15.90 1.82
CA GLU A 195 -5.17 16.81 0.69
C GLU A 195 -5.98 16.24 -0.46
N LEU A 196 -6.95 17.03 -0.93
CA LEU A 196 -7.73 16.70 -2.11
C LEU A 196 -6.85 16.89 -3.34
N THR A 197 -6.79 15.91 -4.22
CA THR A 197 -5.83 15.83 -5.33
C THR A 197 -5.91 17.02 -6.29
N ASP A 198 -7.09 17.63 -6.42
CA ASP A 198 -7.37 18.83 -7.22
C ASP A 198 -6.83 20.13 -6.62
N LYS A 199 -6.35 20.10 -5.37
CA LYS A 199 -5.88 21.29 -4.63
C LYS A 199 -4.39 21.28 -4.33
N VAL A 200 -3.65 20.27 -4.79
CA VAL A 200 -2.22 20.12 -4.55
C VAL A 200 -1.45 20.53 -5.80
N ASP A 201 -0.36 21.29 -5.62
CA ASP A 201 0.53 21.65 -6.71
C ASP A 201 1.03 20.39 -7.45
N PRO A 202 0.97 20.35 -8.80
CA PRO A 202 1.45 19.20 -9.56
C PRO A 202 2.90 18.81 -9.28
N ASN A 203 3.79 19.76 -8.96
CA ASN A 203 5.18 19.44 -8.57
C ASN A 203 5.22 18.74 -7.23
N ASP A 204 4.42 19.16 -6.26
CA ASP A 204 4.33 18.49 -4.96
C ASP A 204 3.80 17.06 -5.11
N ARG A 205 2.79 16.87 -5.98
CA ARG A 205 2.28 15.53 -6.33
C ARG A 205 3.37 14.66 -6.97
N ALA A 206 4.15 15.21 -7.90
CA ALA A 206 5.26 14.51 -8.53
C ALA A 206 6.38 14.13 -7.53
N VAL A 207 6.78 15.06 -6.65
CA VAL A 207 7.77 14.80 -5.59
C VAL A 207 7.30 13.70 -4.65
N ARG A 208 6.02 13.69 -4.26
CA ARG A 208 5.45 12.64 -3.40
C ARG A 208 5.44 11.27 -4.08
N PHE A 209 5.11 11.22 -5.37
CA PHE A 209 5.23 9.99 -6.15
C PHE A 209 6.67 9.45 -6.14
N LEU A 210 7.67 10.30 -6.38
CA LEU A 210 9.09 9.90 -6.33
C LEU A 210 9.51 9.44 -4.93
N LYS A 211 9.09 10.14 -3.86
CA LYS A 211 9.31 9.71 -2.47
C LYS A 211 8.69 8.34 -2.21
N MET A 212 7.46 8.10 -2.67
CA MET A 212 6.79 6.82 -2.49
C MET A 212 7.48 5.69 -3.28
N LEU A 213 7.95 5.96 -4.50
CA LEU A 213 8.75 5.00 -5.27
C LEU A 213 10.02 4.59 -4.52
N MET A 214 10.78 5.56 -3.98
CA MET A 214 12.00 5.27 -3.21
C MET A 214 11.71 4.54 -1.90
N ASN A 215 10.55 4.79 -1.29
CA ASN A 215 10.11 4.12 -0.07
C ASN A 215 9.73 2.65 -0.31
N LEU A 216 9.08 2.35 -1.43
CA LEU A 216 8.55 1.02 -1.72
C LEU A 216 9.55 0.09 -2.42
N THR A 217 10.56 0.64 -3.08
CA THR A 217 11.57 -0.15 -3.81
C THR A 217 12.54 -0.85 -2.86
N ARG A 218 12.66 -2.17 -2.99
CA ARG A 218 13.48 -3.03 -2.13
C ARG A 218 14.45 -3.85 -2.95
N THR A 219 15.53 -4.33 -2.33
CA THR A 219 16.49 -5.27 -2.94
C THR A 219 16.05 -6.72 -2.76
N HIS A 220 15.43 -7.04 -1.61
CA HIS A 220 15.10 -8.42 -1.25
C HIS A 220 14.01 -9.02 -2.14
N GLY A 221 14.23 -10.24 -2.62
CA GLY A 221 13.30 -10.97 -3.48
C GLY A 221 13.38 -10.62 -4.97
N HIS A 222 14.26 -9.71 -5.35
CA HIS A 222 14.48 -9.32 -6.75
C HIS A 222 15.90 -9.70 -7.19
N ALA A 223 16.01 -10.34 -8.35
CA ALA A 223 17.32 -10.59 -8.97
C ALA A 223 17.80 -9.27 -9.61
N GLY A 224 18.73 -8.58 -8.95
CA GLY A 224 19.37 -7.36 -9.46
C GLY A 224 18.77 -6.07 -8.88
N GLU A 225 18.25 -5.22 -9.77
CA GLU A 225 17.73 -3.87 -9.50
C GLU A 225 16.61 -3.86 -8.43
N ARG A 226 16.51 -2.75 -7.68
CA ARG A 226 15.48 -2.60 -6.64
C ARG A 226 14.09 -2.46 -7.25
N GLY A 227 13.13 -3.24 -6.76
CA GLY A 227 11.79 -3.36 -7.35
C GLY A 227 10.66 -3.03 -6.39
N ALA A 228 9.50 -2.67 -6.96
CA ALA A 228 8.21 -2.61 -6.26
C ALA A 228 7.06 -3.04 -7.19
N PHE A 229 5.98 -3.58 -6.62
CA PHE A 229 4.75 -3.81 -7.37
C PHE A 229 4.10 -2.47 -7.75
N MET A 230 3.78 -2.29 -9.03
CA MET A 230 3.15 -1.06 -9.53
C MET A 230 1.80 -0.80 -8.84
N MET A 231 1.02 -1.84 -8.56
CA MET A 231 -0.27 -1.72 -7.88
C MET A 231 -0.14 -1.19 -6.46
N LYS A 232 0.86 -1.67 -5.72
CA LYS A 232 1.20 -1.16 -4.38
C LYS A 232 1.64 0.31 -4.46
N LEU A 233 2.51 0.62 -5.42
CA LEU A 233 2.95 2.00 -5.65
C LEU A 233 1.78 2.92 -6.02
N GLN A 234 0.88 2.49 -6.89
CA GLN A 234 -0.31 3.25 -7.25
C GLN A 234 -1.21 3.44 -6.02
N GLY A 235 -1.36 2.41 -5.21
CA GLY A 235 -2.09 2.38 -3.95
C GLY A 235 -1.68 3.47 -2.97
N CYS A 236 -0.40 3.52 -2.63
CA CYS A 236 0.11 4.31 -1.49
C CYS A 236 0.25 5.83 -1.72
N GLN A 237 -0.20 6.37 -2.85
CA GLN A 237 -0.06 7.79 -3.18
C GLN A 237 -1.23 8.32 -4.01
N SER A 238 -1.25 9.62 -4.29
CA SER A 238 -2.41 10.35 -4.83
C SER A 238 -2.59 10.30 -6.36
N LEU A 239 -1.55 10.01 -7.13
CA LEU A 239 -1.63 9.78 -8.58
C LEU A 239 -2.33 8.45 -8.85
N LYS A 240 -3.46 8.50 -9.57
CA LYS A 240 -4.23 7.30 -9.94
C LYS A 240 -4.45 7.26 -11.45
N GLY A 241 -4.72 6.06 -11.98
CA GLY A 241 -5.13 5.88 -13.38
C GLY A 241 -4.15 6.48 -14.38
N ALA A 242 -4.63 7.39 -15.23
CA ALA A 242 -3.83 8.01 -16.28
C ALA A 242 -2.64 8.82 -15.75
N ASP A 243 -2.80 9.53 -14.63
CA ASP A 243 -1.72 10.32 -14.02
C ASP A 243 -0.60 9.42 -13.48
N PHE A 244 -0.98 8.29 -12.87
CA PHE A 244 0.00 7.29 -12.41
C PHE A 244 0.77 6.71 -13.59
N LYS A 245 0.06 6.31 -14.64
CA LYS A 245 0.67 5.75 -15.86
C LYS A 245 1.62 6.76 -16.50
N ALA A 246 1.22 8.02 -16.62
CA ALA A 246 2.06 9.08 -17.16
C ALA A 246 3.35 9.27 -16.35
N ALA A 247 3.25 9.25 -15.02
CA ALA A 247 4.43 9.36 -14.14
C ALA A 247 5.40 8.17 -14.32
N VAL A 248 4.88 6.95 -14.45
CA VAL A 248 5.67 5.74 -14.75
C VAL A 248 6.31 5.83 -16.14
N ASP A 249 5.57 6.28 -17.14
CA ASP A 249 6.06 6.43 -18.52
C ASP A 249 7.22 7.44 -18.61
N VAL A 250 7.17 8.54 -17.85
CA VAL A 250 8.28 9.52 -17.76
C VAL A 250 9.54 8.86 -17.19
N LEU A 251 9.42 8.09 -16.10
CA LEU A 251 10.56 7.39 -15.50
C LEU A 251 11.17 6.35 -16.45
N ASN A 252 10.32 5.59 -17.14
CA ASN A 252 10.75 4.58 -18.10
C ASN A 252 11.38 5.21 -19.35
N GLY A 253 10.77 6.28 -19.88
CA GLY A 253 11.27 7.02 -21.05
C GLY A 253 12.62 7.69 -20.80
N ARG A 254 12.89 8.13 -19.57
CA ARG A 254 14.21 8.64 -19.14
C ARG A 254 15.23 7.54 -18.84
N GLY A 255 14.84 6.27 -18.92
CA GLY A 255 15.70 5.15 -18.56
C GLY A 255 16.04 5.07 -17.07
N ILE A 256 15.27 5.75 -16.21
CA ILE A 256 15.46 5.71 -14.74
C ILE A 256 14.95 4.39 -14.18
N THR A 257 13.83 3.92 -14.74
CA THR A 257 13.22 2.66 -14.38
C THR A 257 13.13 1.73 -15.57
N ARG A 258 12.89 0.45 -15.29
CA ARG A 258 12.32 -0.49 -16.26
C ARG A 258 11.05 -1.10 -15.68
N VAL A 259 10.09 -1.40 -16.55
CA VAL A 259 8.85 -2.09 -16.19
C VAL A 259 8.90 -3.51 -16.75
N GLU A 260 8.63 -4.51 -15.91
CA GLU A 260 8.54 -5.92 -16.31
C GLU A 260 7.33 -6.54 -15.62
N GLY A 261 6.32 -6.93 -16.42
CA GLY A 261 5.05 -7.42 -15.89
C GLY A 261 4.39 -6.39 -14.96
N ALA A 262 4.05 -6.80 -13.74
CA ALA A 262 3.43 -5.96 -12.72
C ALA A 262 4.43 -5.15 -11.87
N MET A 263 5.72 -5.21 -12.20
CA MET A 263 6.81 -4.64 -11.40
C MET A 263 7.44 -3.43 -12.07
N ILE A 264 7.85 -2.47 -11.23
CA ILE A 264 8.73 -1.36 -11.61
C ILE A 264 10.06 -1.50 -10.87
N TYR A 265 11.16 -1.40 -11.60
CA TYR A 265 12.53 -1.49 -11.07
C TYR A 265 13.28 -0.19 -11.28
N VAL A 266 14.00 0.28 -10.28
CA VAL A 266 14.91 1.43 -10.38
C VAL A 266 16.26 0.91 -10.86
N ARG A 267 16.79 1.49 -11.93
CA ARG A 267 18.05 1.02 -12.52
C ARG A 267 19.24 1.31 -11.62
N ASP A 268 20.23 0.42 -11.64
CA ASP A 268 21.44 0.53 -10.82
C ASP A 268 22.21 1.85 -11.04
N ALA A 269 22.14 2.41 -12.26
CA ALA A 269 22.75 3.71 -12.58
C ALA A 269 22.18 4.87 -11.74
N TYR A 270 20.99 4.72 -11.16
CA TYR A 270 20.32 5.72 -10.33
C TYR A 270 20.41 5.44 -8.83
N GLU A 271 20.95 4.28 -8.42
CA GLU A 271 21.16 3.94 -7.02
C GLU A 271 22.06 4.94 -6.26
N PRO A 272 23.14 5.51 -6.86
CA PRO A 272 23.93 6.56 -6.20
C PRO A 272 23.14 7.82 -5.82
N TYR A 273 22.01 8.06 -6.51
CA TYR A 273 21.12 9.20 -6.29
C TYR A 273 19.88 8.84 -5.47
N ARG A 274 19.85 7.64 -4.87
CA ARG A 274 18.78 7.24 -3.97
C ARG A 274 18.69 8.20 -2.78
N PHE A 275 17.47 8.45 -2.34
CA PHE A 275 17.13 9.26 -1.18
C PHE A 275 16.02 8.58 -0.37
N SER A 276 15.81 9.03 0.87
CA SER A 276 14.71 8.60 1.70
C SER A 276 13.44 9.33 1.32
N GLY A 277 12.37 8.58 1.04
CA GLY A 277 11.05 9.17 0.88
C GLY A 277 10.39 9.58 2.19
N LYS A 278 11.09 9.45 3.33
CA LYS A 278 10.67 9.93 4.64
C LYS A 278 11.57 11.04 5.15
N THR A 279 11.03 11.93 5.97
CA THR A 279 11.80 12.97 6.65
C THR A 279 12.36 12.42 7.96
N ILE A 280 13.37 11.55 7.87
CA ILE A 280 14.08 10.99 9.04
C ILE A 280 15.42 11.72 9.21
N PRO A 281 15.76 12.22 10.41
CA PRO A 281 17.06 12.86 10.66
C PRO A 281 18.25 11.97 10.27
N GLY A 282 19.22 12.54 9.56
CA GLY A 282 20.45 11.84 9.14
C GLY A 282 20.31 10.99 7.87
N GLN A 283 19.11 10.91 7.27
CA GLN A 283 18.94 10.30 5.96
C GLN A 283 18.99 11.36 4.86
N ARG A 284 19.52 10.97 3.69
CA ARG A 284 19.54 11.81 2.49
C ARG A 284 18.12 12.07 2.01
N LEU A 285 17.78 13.32 1.73
CA LEU A 285 16.49 13.76 1.22
C LEU A 285 16.53 14.00 -0.28
N ILE A 286 15.36 14.17 -0.90
CA ILE A 286 15.27 14.47 -2.35
C ILE A 286 16.00 15.77 -2.71
N ASP A 287 16.02 16.75 -1.80
CA ASP A 287 16.65 18.05 -2.01
C ASP A 287 18.18 17.91 -2.13
N ASP A 288 18.78 16.90 -1.50
CA ASP A 288 20.22 16.62 -1.58
C ASP A 288 20.65 16.08 -2.95
N VAL A 289 19.69 15.60 -3.76
CA VAL A 289 19.89 15.00 -5.08
C VAL A 289 18.99 15.64 -6.13
N TRP A 290 18.60 16.89 -5.88
CA TRP A 290 17.62 17.61 -6.71
C TRP A 290 18.09 17.83 -8.15
N ASP A 291 19.38 17.95 -8.40
CA ASP A 291 19.91 18.11 -9.76
C ASP A 291 19.54 16.92 -10.67
N VAL A 292 19.40 15.73 -10.10
CA VAL A 292 18.99 14.52 -10.81
C VAL A 292 17.48 14.38 -10.83
N TRP A 293 16.81 14.55 -9.69
CA TRP A 293 15.37 14.26 -9.54
C TRP A 293 14.45 15.44 -9.87
N GLY A 294 14.92 16.68 -9.76
CA GLY A 294 14.16 17.90 -10.03
C GLY A 294 13.70 18.04 -11.48
N PRO A 295 14.53 17.72 -12.50
CA PRO A 295 14.06 17.64 -13.88
C PRO A 295 12.97 16.58 -14.09
N VAL A 296 13.08 15.44 -13.40
CA VAL A 296 12.11 14.34 -13.48
C VAL A 296 10.78 14.74 -12.83
N ALA A 297 10.82 15.32 -11.64
CA ALA A 297 9.64 15.81 -10.93
C ALA A 297 8.87 16.84 -11.76
N ARG A 298 9.58 17.80 -12.38
CA ARG A 298 8.97 18.82 -13.25
C ARG A 298 8.33 18.22 -14.49
N GLU A 299 8.95 17.22 -15.11
CA GLU A 299 8.37 16.55 -16.28
C GLU A 299 7.13 15.75 -15.90
N ILE A 300 7.16 14.98 -14.81
CA ILE A 300 5.97 14.29 -14.29
C ILE A 300 4.85 15.31 -14.07
N ALA A 301 5.14 16.43 -13.39
CA ALA A 301 4.18 17.48 -13.09
C ALA A 301 3.50 18.07 -14.35
N GLN A 302 4.21 18.18 -15.48
CA GLN A 302 3.66 18.68 -16.75
C GLN A 302 2.63 17.72 -17.38
N HIS A 303 2.67 16.45 -17.00
CA HIS A 303 1.76 15.42 -17.51
C HIS A 303 0.60 15.11 -16.57
N LEU A 304 0.59 15.67 -15.35
CA LEU A 304 -0.52 15.53 -14.41
C LEU A 304 -1.68 16.45 -14.81
N ARG A 305 -2.90 15.96 -14.59
CA ARG A 305 -4.14 16.73 -14.79
C ARG A 305 -4.71 17.26 -13.47
#